data_AF-A0A7W0IZ94-F1
#
_entry.id   AF-A0A7W0IZ94-F1
#
_cell.length_a   1.000
_cell.length_b   1.000
_cell.length_c   1.000
_cell.angle_alpha   90.00
_cell.angle_beta   90.00
_cell.angle_gamma   90.00
#
_symmetry.space_group_name_H-M   'P 1'
#
loop_
_entity.id
_entity.type
_entity.pdbx_description
1 polymer ?
#
loop_
_entity_poly.entity_id
_entity_poly.type
_entity_poly.pdbx_seq_one_letter_code
_entity_poly.pdbx_strand_id
1 'polypeptide(L)'
;MTKRPVTFTYIVFYLLFLPDFWQGLIGILASYFIAPEVISREHDRISQILVYSMLAVIGYAASRPLGKGISGLLRKWILAK
;
A
#
# COMPACT_ATOMS: atom_id res chain seq x y z
N MET A 1 20.77 19.22 18.01
CA MET A 1 19.67 18.24 17.79
C MET A 1 20.27 16.85 17.63
N THR A 2 20.27 16.04 18.68
CA THR A 2 20.76 14.65 18.62
C THR A 2 19.83 13.84 17.73
N LYS A 3 20.27 13.50 16.52
CA LYS A 3 19.50 12.66 15.59
C LYS A 3 19.29 11.31 16.27
N ARG A 4 18.03 10.89 16.45
CA ARG A 4 17.71 9.57 17.00
C ARG A 4 18.36 8.51 16.10
N PRO A 5 18.94 7.44 16.67
CA PRO A 5 19.52 6.37 15.86
C PRO A 5 18.43 5.79 14.95
N VAL A 6 18.70 5.79 13.65
CA VAL A 6 17.79 5.21 12.65
C VAL A 6 17.90 3.69 12.76
N THR A 7 17.15 3.11 13.70
CA THR A 7 17.05 1.66 13.88
C THR A 7 16.01 1.08 12.93
N PHE A 8 16.14 -0.18 12.52
CA PHE A 8 15.15 -0.88 11.68
C PHE A 8 13.71 -0.73 12.22
N THR A 9 13.54 -0.88 13.53
CA THR A 9 12.25 -0.69 14.22
C THR A 9 11.68 0.72 14.00
N TYR A 10 12.53 1.75 13.96
CA TYR A 10 12.11 3.13 13.71
C TYR A 10 11.57 3.30 12.29
N ILE A 11 12.20 2.66 11.30
CA ILE A 11 11.76 2.67 9.90
C ILE A 11 10.41 1.96 9.76
N VAL A 12 10.27 0.77 10.33
CA VAL A 12 9.02 -0.01 10.28
C VAL A 12 7.88 0.75 10.94
N PHE A 13 8.14 1.33 12.12
CA PHE A 13 7.14 2.14 12.81
C PHE A 13 6.74 3.34 11.95
N TYR A 14 7.70 4.07 11.39
CA TYR A 14 7.39 5.23 10.55
C TYR A 14 6.56 4.86 9.31
N LEU A 15 6.87 3.74 8.66
CA LEU A 15 6.11 3.24 7.50
C LEU A 15 4.67 2.86 7.86
N LEU A 16 4.44 2.20 9.00
CA LEU A 16 3.10 1.86 9.49
C LEU A 16 2.23 3.08 9.77
N PHE A 17 2.84 4.23 10.08
CA PHE A 17 2.10 5.48 10.28
C PHE A 17 1.87 6.27 8.99
N LEU A 18 2.54 5.91 7.89
CA LEU A 18 2.41 6.59 6.61
C LEU A 18 1.14 6.11 5.88
N PRO A 19 0.16 6.98 5.58
CA PRO A 19 -1.05 6.57 4.86
C PRO A 19 -0.74 6.02 3.46
N ASP A 20 0.34 6.49 2.85
CA ASP A 20 0.75 6.09 1.50
C ASP A 20 1.34 4.67 1.46
N PHE A 21 1.96 4.23 2.56
CA PHE A 21 2.41 2.84 2.69
C PHE A 21 1.22 1.86 2.63
N TRP A 22 0.14 2.16 3.35
CA TRP A 22 -1.08 1.36 3.32
C TRP A 22 -1.77 1.40 1.96
N GLN A 23 -1.82 2.56 1.31
CA GLN A 23 -2.38 2.67 -0.04
C GLN A 23 -1.60 1.82 -1.05
N GLY A 24 -0.26 1.87 -1.00
CA GLY A 24 0.60 1.05 -1.85
C GLY A 24 0.41 -0.44 -1.61
N LEU A 25 0.37 -0.84 -0.34
CA LEU A 25 0.15 -2.24 0.03
C LEU A 25 -1.20 -2.75 -0.47
N ILE A 26 -2.28 -1.98 -0.30
CA ILE A 26 -3.62 -2.34 -0.77
C ILE A 26 -3.65 -2.37 -2.30
N GLY A 27 -3.01 -1.42 -2.99
CA GLY A 27 -2.91 -1.41 -4.44
C GLY A 27 -2.23 -2.67 -4.99
N ILE A 28 -1.10 -3.07 -4.40
CA ILE A 28 -0.37 -4.28 -4.79
C ILE A 28 -1.21 -5.53 -4.51
N LEU A 29 -1.85 -5.62 -3.35
CA LEU A 29 -2.73 -6.74 -3.04
C LEU A 29 -3.89 -6.81 -4.02
N ALA A 30 -4.55 -5.69 -4.30
CA ALA A 30 -5.65 -5.62 -5.25
C ALA A 30 -5.22 -6.07 -6.65
N SER A 31 -4.07 -5.61 -7.16
CA SER A 31 -3.60 -6.08 -8.47
C SER A 31 -3.26 -7.56 -8.46
N TYR A 32 -2.66 -8.08 -7.39
CA TYR A 32 -2.33 -9.50 -7.28
C TYR A 32 -3.57 -10.41 -7.30
N PHE A 33 -4.66 -10.01 -6.63
CA PHE A 33 -5.89 -10.79 -6.59
C PHE A 33 -6.77 -10.60 -7.83
N ILE A 34 -6.86 -9.38 -8.37
CA ILE A 34 -7.78 -9.05 -9.47
C ILE A 34 -7.17 -9.34 -10.84
N ALA A 35 -5.87 -9.07 -11.05
CA ALA A 35 -5.24 -9.27 -12.35
C ALA A 35 -5.37 -10.69 -12.92
N PRO A 36 -5.23 -11.80 -12.17
CA PRO A 36 -5.38 -13.14 -12.73
C PRO A 36 -6.81 -13.45 -13.20
N GLU A 37 -7.84 -12.76 -12.69
CA GLU A 37 -9.22 -12.91 -13.18
C GLU A 37 -9.48 -12.11 -14.46
N VAL A 38 -8.77 -11.00 -14.63
CA VAL A 38 -8.93 -10.09 -15.79
C VAL A 38 -8.04 -10.49 -16.97
N ILE A 39 -6.89 -11.10 -16.71
CA ILE A 39 -5.91 -11.47 -17.73
C ILE A 39 -6.29 -12.84 -18.33
N SER A 40 -6.73 -12.84 -19.59
CA SER A 40 -6.82 -14.06 -20.39
C SER A 40 -5.43 -14.62 -20.70
N ARG A 41 -5.30 -15.96 -20.79
CA ARG A 41 -4.04 -16.68 -21.04
C ARG A 41 -3.38 -16.34 -22.38
N GLU A 42 -4.09 -15.65 -23.28
CA GLU A 42 -3.60 -15.26 -24.61
C GLU A 42 -2.86 -13.92 -24.62
N HIS A 43 -2.79 -13.20 -23.50
CA HIS A 43 -2.11 -11.90 -23.45
C HIS A 43 -0.59 -12.04 -23.40
N ASP A 44 0.09 -11.26 -24.24
CA ASP A 44 1.54 -11.07 -24.21
C ASP A 44 2.02 -10.54 -22.85
N ARG A 45 3.26 -10.87 -22.48
CA ARG A 45 3.84 -10.51 -21.17
C ARG A 45 3.81 -9.00 -20.90
N ILE A 46 3.98 -8.17 -21.93
CA ILE A 46 3.94 -6.71 -21.78
C ILE A 46 2.53 -6.24 -21.39
N SER A 47 1.50 -6.80 -22.02
CA SER A 47 0.11 -6.49 -21.70
C SER A 47 -0.25 -6.90 -20.27
N GLN A 48 0.26 -8.04 -19.80
CA GLN A 48 0.04 -8.47 -18.42
C GLN A 48 0.63 -7.47 -17.42
N ILE A 49 1.89 -7.06 -17.62
CA ILE A 49 2.56 -6.08 -16.75
C ILE A 49 1.78 -4.76 -16.70
N LEU A 50 1.24 -4.30 -17.84
CA LEU A 50 0.40 -3.11 -17.90
C LEU A 50 -0.89 -3.26 -17.10
N VAL A 51 -1.59 -4.40 -17.21
CA VAL A 51 -2.81 -4.64 -16.44
C VAL A 51 -2.51 -4.65 -14.93
N TYR A 52 -1.43 -5.32 -14.51
CA TYR A 52 -1.00 -5.31 -13.11
C TYR A 52 -0.68 -3.89 -12.61
N SER A 53 0.02 -3.07 -13.40
CA SER A 53 0.36 -1.70 -13.01
C SER A 53 -0.87 -0.80 -12.94
N MET A 54 -1.79 -0.91 -13.90
CA MET A 54 -3.06 -0.17 -13.90
C MET A 54 -3.90 -0.53 -12.68
N LEU A 55 -4.09 -1.82 -12.39
CA LEU A 55 -4.83 -2.28 -11.22
C LEU A 55 -4.16 -1.84 -9.91
N ALA A 56 -2.83 -1.83 -9.85
CA ALA A 56 -2.11 -1.36 -8.67
C ALA A 56 -2.34 0.14 -8.43
N VAL A 57 -2.32 0.96 -9.48
CA VAL A 57 -2.60 2.41 -9.38
C VAL A 57 -4.07 2.67 -9.03
N ILE A 58 -5.01 1.91 -9.59
CA ILE A 58 -6.44 2.02 -9.25
C ILE A 58 -6.65 1.64 -7.78
N GLY A 59 -6.10 0.51 -7.34
CA GLY A 59 -6.17 0.08 -5.95
C GLY A 59 -5.51 1.07 -4.98
N TYR A 60 -4.39 1.69 -5.37
CA TYR A 60 -3.76 2.79 -4.63
C TYR A 60 -4.70 4.00 -4.50
N ALA A 61 -5.28 4.46 -5.61
CA ALA A 61 -6.17 5.63 -5.61
C ALA A 61 -7.46 5.36 -4.82
N ALA A 62 -8.05 4.17 -4.98
CA ALA A 62 -9.28 3.76 -4.30
C ALA A 62 -9.08 3.53 -2.80
N SER A 63 -7.88 3.15 -2.37
CA SER A 63 -7.56 2.90 -0.97
C SER A 63 -7.19 4.15 -0.18
N ARG A 64 -7.17 5.33 -0.79
CA ARG A 64 -6.90 6.62 -0.13
C ARG A 64 -7.73 6.87 1.15
N PRO A 65 -9.06 6.65 1.21
CA PRO A 65 -9.82 6.74 2.45
C PRO A 65 -9.44 5.65 3.47
N LEU A 66 -9.14 4.43 3.01
CA LEU A 66 -8.75 3.32 3.87
C LEU A 66 -7.37 3.55 4.52
N GLY A 67 -6.38 3.99 3.75
CA GLY A 67 -5.03 4.30 4.24
C GLY A 67 -5.04 5.40 5.30
N LYS A 68 -5.84 6.46 5.11
CA LYS A 68 -6.05 7.50 6.14
C LYS A 68 -6.73 6.95 7.39
N GLY A 69 -7.69 6.04 7.23
CA GLY A 69 -8.37 5.38 8.34
C GLY A 69 -7.41 4.55 9.19
N ILE A 70 -6.60 3.70 8.57
CA ILE A 70 -5.65 2.82 9.27
C ILE A 70 -4.60 3.64 10.03
N SER A 71 -3.94 4.60 9.37
CA SER A 71 -2.97 5.47 10.04
C SER A 71 -3.60 6.32 11.15
N GLY A 72 -4.84 6.78 10.96
CA GLY A 72 -5.61 7.51 11.96
C GLY A 72 -5.95 6.67 13.19
N LEU A 73 -6.37 5.42 12.99
CA LEU A 73 -6.65 4.46 14.05
C LEU A 73 -5.39 4.11 14.86
N LEU A 74 -4.28 3.82 14.18
CA LEU A 74 -2.98 3.58 14.82
C LEU A 74 -2.53 4.78 15.67
N ARG A 75 -2.68 6.00 15.12
CA ARG A 75 -2.38 7.24 15.86
C ARG A 75 -3.27 7.43 17.06
N LYS A 76 -4.57 7.14 16.95
CA LYS A 76 -5.51 7.22 18.07
C LYS A 76 -5.17 6.20 19.16
N TRP A 77 -4.83 4.97 18.80
CA TRP A 77 -4.45 3.92 19.74
C TRP A 77 -3.15 4.23 20.49
N ILE A 78 -2.17 4.83 19.81
CA ILE A 78 -0.86 5.12 20.40
C ILE A 78 -0.84 6.42 21.20
N LEU A 79 -1.69 7.40 20.87
CA LEU A 79 -1.84 8.65 21.64
C LEU A 79 -2.94 8.60 22.71
N ALA A 80 -3.81 7.58 22.71
CA ALA A 80 -4.83 7.39 23.76
C ALA A 80 -4.25 6.74 25.04
N LYS A 81 -2.92 6.68 25.16
CA LYS A 81 -2.20 6.23 26.34
C LYS A 81 -1.37 7.40 26.87
#